data_AF-A0AAW8E0A5-F1
#
_entry.id   AF-A0AAW8E0A5-F1
#
_cell.length_a   1.000
_cell.length_b   1.000
_cell.length_c   1.000
_cell.angle_alpha   90.00
_cell.angle_beta   90.00
_cell.angle_gamma   90.00
#
_symmetry.space_group_name_H-M   'P 1'
#
loop_
_entity.id
_entity.type
_entity.pdbx_description
1 polymer ?
#
loop_
_entity_poly.entity_id
_entity_poly.type
_entity_poly.pdbx_seq_one_letter_code
_entity_poly.pdbx_strand_id
1 'polypeptide(L)'
;MDRADFVHLVRLSEHASADDSARYRRGVAAFAALGYLWVLACLGLAVGIVAWVVVSVADGRFNFTRGWLLVFALGLFWATLRALWVHFDEPDGEPLTRADAPGLFEALDRIRERIKGPPVHRVYLDDNFNASISQVPRFGLFGGALNSLSIGLPLLMMLDRQRLLSVLAHEYGHLRGNHGRLSAWIYRTRLSWLRLDASLQRDEGVMALVSQAFFRWYFPRFAAKTFALARQDEYEADRISGRLLGTAVAAAALTEVAIKGNWYASEFWPWHWARAEREPLPPGPFAALRQRARTPPSEEFARQALREAMRRVSDLDDTHPVLRDRLEALNQKAALPAWSQRPALDMLADKHKWISHFDNAWRRAHAADWKQHHAHRSRIRERIAVLAARGERNTPDEMVEWADAERRLDPAAPVRARYESALRIAPDHPGALRGLAQMLPVRERAERLAVLERLHQSGVASRWWAAKNAVASLEDPEAGPHDEQGLKLWRARLKEAEEAEARAWEEITDTPFFSQISRHDLNDHELGELRADIARCLPVSRLWVVRKNLREFAWRRAYIVFVEVPGLDDEDRWHLCRELEQTLTLPGAALVLWAGHSPTLEDIERQAFGTVWVRGV
;
A
#
# COMPACT_ATOMS: atom_id res chain seq x y z
N MET A 1 -2.35 18.07 17.10
CA MET A 1 -1.49 19.02 16.35
C MET A 1 -2.00 18.99 14.94
N ASP A 2 -2.23 20.16 14.32
CA ASP A 2 -2.75 20.20 12.96
C ASP A 2 -1.65 19.84 11.94
N ARG A 3 -2.05 19.41 10.74
CA ARG A 3 -1.14 19.04 9.65
C ARG A 3 -0.20 20.19 9.27
N ALA A 4 -0.71 21.43 9.28
CA ALA A 4 0.09 22.62 9.01
C ALA A 4 1.24 22.81 10.02
N ASP A 5 0.97 22.62 11.32
CA ASP A 5 1.97 22.70 12.38
C ASP A 5 3.04 21.62 12.23
N PHE A 6 2.63 20.40 11.86
CA PHE A 6 3.56 19.29 11.62
C PHE A 6 4.48 19.56 10.43
N VAL A 7 3.92 20.03 9.31
CA VAL A 7 4.71 20.43 8.13
C VAL A 7 5.72 21.52 8.50
N HIS A 8 5.30 22.51 9.29
CA HIS A 8 6.19 23.56 9.75
C HIS A 8 7.33 23.03 10.63
N LEU A 9 7.03 22.13 11.57
CA LEU A 9 8.04 21.48 12.42
C LEU A 9 9.03 20.63 11.62
N VAL A 10 8.57 19.94 10.58
CA VAL A 10 9.43 19.17 9.66
C VAL A 10 10.38 20.11 8.92
N ARG A 11 9.88 21.21 8.32
CA ARG A 11 10.73 22.17 7.61
C ARG A 11 11.77 22.83 8.52
N LEU A 12 11.38 23.25 9.73
CA LEU A 12 12.30 23.79 10.72
C LEU A 12 13.37 22.75 11.11
N SER A 13 12.96 21.49 11.24
CA SER A 13 13.84 20.37 11.54
C SER A 13 14.83 20.10 10.41
N GLU A 14 14.40 20.18 9.16
CA GLU A 14 15.25 20.03 7.98
C GLU A 14 16.29 21.14 7.88
N HIS A 15 15.88 22.41 8.04
CA HIS A 15 16.81 23.54 8.09
C HIS A 15 17.84 23.39 9.21
N ALA A 16 17.38 23.11 10.43
CA ALA A 16 18.28 22.93 11.57
C ALA A 16 19.23 21.74 11.40
N SER A 17 18.79 20.67 10.72
CA SER A 17 19.64 19.51 10.42
C SER A 17 20.63 19.76 9.29
N ALA A 18 20.28 20.63 8.32
CA ALA A 18 21.17 21.05 7.24
C ALA A 18 22.27 22.01 7.73
N ASP A 19 21.94 22.91 8.66
CA ASP A 19 22.88 23.90 9.21
C ASP A 19 23.98 23.25 10.06
N ASP A 20 23.60 22.39 11.01
CA ASP A 20 24.54 21.65 11.86
C ASP A 20 24.00 20.27 12.22
N SER A 21 24.27 19.31 11.32
CA SER A 21 23.83 17.92 11.48
C SER A 21 24.29 17.26 12.78
N ALA A 22 25.49 17.60 13.28
CA ALA A 22 26.04 16.98 14.49
C ALA A 22 25.32 17.47 15.74
N ARG A 23 25.05 18.79 15.82
CA ARG A 23 24.26 19.39 16.89
C ARG A 23 22.81 18.93 16.84
N TYR A 24 22.24 18.88 15.64
CA TYR A 24 20.88 18.42 15.43
C TYR A 24 20.69 16.98 15.93
N ARG A 25 21.59 16.05 15.53
CA ARG A 25 21.61 14.66 16.02
C ARG A 25 21.67 14.55 17.54
N ARG A 26 22.50 15.36 18.21
CA ARG A 26 22.55 15.40 19.69
C ARG A 26 21.23 15.88 20.28
N GLY A 27 20.60 16.87 19.66
CA GLY A 27 19.27 17.35 20.06
C GLY A 27 18.19 16.28 19.89
N VAL A 28 18.20 15.52 18.78
CA VAL A 28 17.28 14.39 18.57
C VAL A 28 17.54 13.28 19.59
N ALA A 29 18.80 12.97 19.89
CA ALA A 29 19.15 11.97 20.91
C ALA A 29 18.67 12.37 22.31
N ALA A 30 18.85 13.63 22.71
CA ALA A 30 18.33 14.16 23.97
C ALA A 30 16.79 14.11 24.02
N PHE A 31 16.12 14.41 22.89
CA PHE A 31 14.67 14.32 22.79
C PHE A 31 14.18 12.86 22.83
N ALA A 32 14.90 11.92 22.22
CA ALA A 32 14.65 10.48 22.36
C ALA A 32 14.79 10.03 23.82
N ALA A 33 15.84 10.50 24.53
CA ALA A 33 16.07 10.21 25.94
C ALA A 33 14.93 10.72 26.85
N LEU A 34 14.29 11.84 26.51
CA LEU A 34 13.09 12.33 27.23
C LEU A 34 11.95 11.31 27.20
N GLY A 35 11.73 10.64 26.07
CA GLY A 35 10.74 9.57 25.96
C GLY A 35 11.09 8.41 26.90
N TYR A 36 12.34 7.95 26.89
CA TYR A 36 12.79 6.89 27.80
C TYR A 36 12.67 7.29 29.27
N LEU A 37 12.95 8.55 29.60
CA LEU A 37 12.79 9.08 30.96
C LEU A 37 11.34 8.99 31.43
N TRP A 38 10.36 9.24 30.54
CA TRP A 38 8.95 9.05 30.84
C TRP A 38 8.62 7.59 31.18
N VAL A 39 9.09 6.63 30.37
CA VAL A 39 8.91 5.18 30.64
C VAL A 39 9.53 4.78 31.98
N LEU A 40 10.75 5.26 32.26
CA LEU A 40 11.43 5.00 33.53
C LEU A 40 10.73 5.65 34.73
N ALA A 41 10.14 6.83 34.56
CA ALA A 41 9.35 7.48 35.59
C ALA A 41 8.07 6.68 35.90
N CYS A 42 7.37 6.19 34.88
CA CYS A 42 6.22 5.29 35.06
C CYS A 42 6.61 3.99 35.77
N LEU A 43 7.74 3.40 35.40
CA LEU A 43 8.27 2.19 36.05
C LEU A 43 8.62 2.46 37.51
N GLY A 44 9.33 3.56 37.80
CA GLY A 44 9.70 3.96 39.15
C GLY A 44 8.48 4.23 40.03
N LEU A 45 7.45 4.87 39.47
CA LEU A 45 6.18 5.11 40.15
C LEU A 45 5.47 3.78 40.48
N ALA A 46 5.39 2.85 39.52
CA ALA A 46 4.79 1.53 39.73
C ALA A 46 5.51 0.77 40.85
N VAL A 47 6.85 0.70 40.81
CA VAL A 47 7.67 0.03 41.83
C VAL A 47 7.51 0.70 43.20
N GLY A 48 7.49 2.04 43.23
CA GLY A 48 7.28 2.80 44.47
C GLY A 48 5.93 2.52 45.12
N ILE A 49 4.86 2.44 44.31
CA ILE A 49 3.52 2.08 44.79
C ILE A 49 3.49 0.64 45.31
N VAL A 50 4.06 -0.32 44.58
CA VAL A 50 4.13 -1.72 45.01
C VAL A 50 4.88 -1.83 46.34
N ALA A 51 6.06 -1.21 46.45
CA ALA A 51 6.86 -1.23 47.67
C ALA A 51 6.10 -0.61 48.86
N TRP A 52 5.42 0.52 48.65
CA TRP A 52 4.62 1.18 49.69
C TRP A 52 3.45 0.31 50.16
N VAL A 53 2.74 -0.34 49.23
CA VAL A 53 1.64 -1.26 49.58
C VAL A 53 2.17 -2.47 50.35
N VAL A 54 3.28 -3.07 49.92
CA VAL A 54 3.90 -4.22 50.59
C VAL A 54 4.33 -3.89 52.01
N VAL A 55 5.03 -2.76 52.22
CA VAL A 55 5.40 -2.29 53.56
C VAL A 55 4.16 -2.07 54.42
N SER A 56 3.12 -1.44 53.87
CA SER A 56 1.93 -1.16 54.65
C SER A 56 1.08 -2.40 54.98
N VAL A 57 1.17 -3.48 54.18
CA VAL A 57 0.58 -4.78 54.49
C VAL A 57 1.33 -5.47 55.63
N ALA A 58 2.66 -5.38 55.64
CA ALA A 58 3.48 -5.92 56.73
C ALA A 58 3.15 -5.25 58.09
N ASP A 59 2.74 -3.98 58.09
CA ASP A 59 2.26 -3.25 59.26
C ASP A 59 0.80 -3.56 59.67
N GLY A 60 0.16 -4.56 59.04
CA GLY A 60 -1.21 -5.00 59.36
C GLY A 60 -2.33 -4.09 58.88
N ARG A 61 -2.05 -3.11 58.02
CA ARG A 61 -3.01 -2.09 57.56
C ARG A 61 -3.59 -2.41 56.17
N PHE A 62 -4.08 -3.61 55.91
CA PHE A 62 -4.67 -3.88 54.59
C PHE A 62 -6.12 -3.37 54.49
N ASN A 63 -6.44 -2.65 53.41
CA ASN A 63 -7.80 -2.21 53.10
C ASN A 63 -8.11 -2.39 51.59
N PHE A 64 -9.39 -2.39 51.25
CA PHE A 64 -9.87 -2.64 49.88
C PHE A 64 -9.28 -1.66 48.84
N THR A 65 -9.04 -0.41 49.22
CA THR A 65 -8.46 0.61 48.33
C THR A 65 -7.00 0.33 47.98
N ARG A 66 -6.21 -0.23 48.91
CA ARG A 66 -4.82 -0.65 48.65
C ARG A 66 -4.73 -1.89 47.76
N GLY A 67 -5.72 -2.79 47.83
CA GLY A 67 -5.85 -3.91 46.89
C GLY A 67 -6.00 -3.43 45.44
N TRP A 68 -6.91 -2.48 45.19
CA TRP A 68 -7.07 -1.86 43.87
C TRP A 68 -5.82 -1.10 43.40
N LEU A 69 -5.14 -0.40 44.31
CA LEU A 69 -3.89 0.30 44.00
C LEU A 69 -2.76 -0.66 43.59
N LEU A 70 -2.69 -1.85 44.20
CA LEU A 70 -1.73 -2.89 43.83
C LEU A 70 -2.01 -3.46 42.43
N VAL A 71 -3.28 -3.76 42.13
CA VAL A 71 -3.69 -4.24 40.79
C VAL A 71 -3.33 -3.20 39.72
N PHE A 72 -3.61 -1.93 39.99
CA PHE A 72 -3.22 -0.83 39.11
C PHE A 72 -1.70 -0.73 38.93
N ALA A 73 -0.92 -0.83 40.00
CA ALA A 73 0.54 -0.75 39.93
C ALA A 73 1.15 -1.95 39.16
N LEU A 74 0.60 -3.15 39.33
CA LEU A 74 0.99 -4.33 38.57
C LEU A 74 0.60 -4.20 37.09
N GLY A 75 -0.56 -3.65 36.79
CA GLY A 75 -0.98 -3.33 35.41
C GLY A 75 -0.03 -2.31 34.75
N LEU A 76 0.32 -1.23 35.45
CA LEU A 76 1.28 -0.23 34.98
C LEU A 76 2.68 -0.84 34.78
N PHE A 77 3.13 -1.66 35.72
CA PHE A 77 4.41 -2.37 35.62
C PHE A 77 4.43 -3.30 34.40
N TRP A 78 3.38 -4.10 34.21
CA TRP A 78 3.25 -5.02 33.07
C TRP A 78 3.18 -4.29 31.73
N ALA A 79 2.38 -3.23 31.62
CA ALA A 79 2.28 -2.41 30.41
C ALA A 79 3.64 -1.78 30.06
N THR A 80 4.36 -1.26 31.06
CA THR A 80 5.69 -0.67 30.89
C THR A 80 6.75 -1.70 30.51
N LEU A 81 6.70 -2.90 31.09
CA LEU A 81 7.63 -3.99 30.76
C LEU A 81 7.37 -4.53 29.34
N ARG A 82 6.11 -4.69 28.95
CA ARG A 82 5.70 -5.07 27.59
C ARG A 82 6.12 -4.03 26.56
N ALA A 83 6.02 -2.74 26.90
CA ALA A 83 6.46 -1.63 26.06
C ALA A 83 7.97 -1.68 25.74
N LEU A 84 8.78 -2.19 26.67
CA LEU A 84 10.23 -2.36 26.51
C LEU A 84 10.59 -3.64 25.75
N TRP A 85 9.66 -4.59 25.63
CA TRP A 85 9.89 -5.89 25.00
C TRP A 85 9.49 -5.86 23.52
N VAL A 86 10.42 -5.42 22.67
CA VAL A 86 10.26 -5.48 21.22
C VAL A 86 10.87 -6.77 20.69
N HIS A 87 10.04 -7.68 20.17
CA HIS A 87 10.52 -8.81 19.38
C HIS A 87 10.97 -8.28 18.00
N PHE A 88 12.12 -8.76 17.53
CA PHE A 88 12.63 -8.47 16.20
C PHE A 88 12.51 -9.74 15.39
N ASP A 89 11.69 -9.70 14.35
CA ASP A 89 11.59 -10.79 13.40
C ASP A 89 12.90 -10.87 12.60
N GLU A 90 13.35 -12.09 12.30
CA GLU A 90 14.50 -12.27 11.42
C GLU A 90 14.15 -11.76 10.01
N PRO A 91 15.11 -11.20 9.26
CA PRO A 91 14.85 -10.77 7.89
C PRO A 91 14.38 -11.94 7.03
N ASP A 92 13.29 -11.75 6.28
CA ASP A 92 12.82 -12.71 5.30
C ASP A 92 13.86 -12.95 4.20
N GLY A 93 13.92 -14.19 3.70
CA GLY A 93 14.78 -14.57 2.57
C GLY A 93 15.70 -15.77 2.84
N GLU A 94 16.39 -16.20 1.79
CA GLU A 94 17.30 -17.36 1.82
C GLU A 94 18.73 -16.92 2.17
N PRO A 95 19.38 -17.53 3.17
CA PRO A 95 20.74 -17.17 3.54
C PRO A 95 21.73 -17.52 2.42
N LEU A 96 22.55 -16.55 2.02
CA LEU A 96 23.64 -16.73 1.08
C LEU A 96 24.95 -17.01 1.79
N THR A 97 25.66 -18.04 1.34
CA THR A 97 27.06 -18.27 1.73
C THR A 97 28.03 -17.65 0.73
N ARG A 98 29.31 -17.51 1.12
CA ARG A 98 30.38 -17.09 0.21
C ARG A 98 30.52 -18.01 -1.02
N ALA A 99 30.17 -19.29 -0.88
CA ALA A 99 30.18 -20.23 -1.99
C ALA A 99 29.01 -19.99 -2.96
N ASP A 100 27.85 -19.56 -2.46
CA ASP A 100 26.68 -19.28 -3.31
C ASP A 100 26.83 -17.99 -4.14
N ALA A 101 27.56 -17.00 -3.63
CA ALA A 101 27.69 -15.68 -4.26
C ALA A 101 29.10 -15.05 -4.14
N PRO A 102 30.16 -15.70 -4.67
CA PRO A 102 31.54 -15.27 -4.43
C PRO A 102 31.81 -13.83 -4.91
N GLY A 103 31.28 -13.46 -6.08
CA GLY A 103 31.45 -12.11 -6.62
C GLY A 103 30.76 -11.02 -5.78
N LEU A 104 29.65 -11.37 -5.12
CA LEU A 104 28.93 -10.49 -4.19
C LEU A 104 29.70 -10.28 -2.90
N PHE A 105 30.17 -11.36 -2.27
CA PHE A 105 30.93 -11.23 -1.03
C PHE A 105 32.25 -10.49 -1.23
N GLU A 106 32.96 -10.74 -2.32
CA GLU A 106 34.18 -9.99 -2.67
C GLU A 106 33.90 -8.50 -2.92
N ALA A 107 32.75 -8.18 -3.52
CA ALA A 107 32.28 -6.80 -3.66
C ALA A 107 31.99 -6.14 -2.30
N LEU A 108 31.28 -6.83 -1.41
CA LEU A 108 30.97 -6.34 -0.06
C LEU A 108 32.25 -6.12 0.77
N ASP A 109 33.23 -7.01 0.67
CA ASP A 109 34.51 -6.86 1.35
C ASP A 109 35.24 -5.59 0.88
N ARG A 110 35.29 -5.34 -0.44
CA ARG A 110 35.89 -4.10 -1.00
C ARG A 110 35.14 -2.84 -0.58
N ILE A 111 33.81 -2.87 -0.57
CA ILE A 111 32.98 -1.75 -0.11
C ILE A 111 33.30 -1.46 1.36
N ARG A 112 33.30 -2.50 2.20
CA ARG A 112 33.64 -2.42 3.62
C ARG A 112 35.02 -1.80 3.86
N GLU A 113 36.04 -2.27 3.15
CA GLU A 113 37.41 -1.77 3.26
C GLU A 113 37.52 -0.28 2.92
N ARG A 114 36.89 0.15 1.81
CA ARG A 114 36.92 1.54 1.37
C ARG A 114 36.12 2.48 2.28
N ILE A 115 34.97 2.02 2.78
CA ILE A 115 34.11 2.82 3.68
C ILE A 115 34.61 2.77 5.13
N LYS A 116 35.47 1.81 5.47
CA LYS A 116 35.90 1.47 6.85
C LYS A 116 34.69 1.20 7.76
N GLY A 117 33.70 0.49 7.22
CA GLY A 117 32.44 0.17 7.91
C GLY A 117 32.50 -1.13 8.73
N PRO A 118 31.49 -1.38 9.60
CA PRO A 118 31.39 -2.64 10.32
C PRO A 118 31.14 -3.82 9.36
N PRO A 119 31.45 -5.08 9.74
CA PRO A 119 31.20 -6.23 8.88
C PRO A 119 29.70 -6.50 8.72
N VAL A 120 29.29 -6.92 7.52
CA VAL A 120 28.00 -7.58 7.29
C VAL A 120 28.15 -9.04 7.72
N HIS A 121 27.28 -9.50 8.60
CA HIS A 121 27.37 -10.82 9.23
C HIS A 121 26.55 -11.86 8.49
N ARG A 122 25.38 -11.47 7.99
CA ARG A 122 24.46 -12.33 7.24
C ARG A 122 24.05 -11.62 5.96
N VAL A 123 23.96 -12.39 4.88
CA VAL A 123 23.46 -11.92 3.58
C VAL A 123 22.31 -12.83 3.20
N TYR A 124 21.19 -12.24 2.79
CA TYR A 124 19.97 -12.92 2.39
C TYR A 124 19.65 -12.55 0.94
N LEU A 125 19.13 -13.52 0.19
CA LEU A 125 18.54 -13.34 -1.12
C LEU A 125 17.02 -13.43 -0.97
N ASP A 126 16.28 -12.48 -1.51
CA ASP A 126 14.81 -12.49 -1.51
C ASP A 126 14.23 -12.25 -2.92
N ASP A 127 12.90 -12.22 -3.02
CA ASP A 127 12.17 -12.00 -4.26
C ASP A 127 11.73 -10.55 -4.49
N ASN A 128 12.10 -9.63 -3.62
CA ASN A 128 11.73 -8.22 -3.72
C ASN A 128 12.61 -7.49 -4.73
N PHE A 129 12.10 -6.44 -5.38
CA PHE A 129 12.95 -5.52 -6.15
C PHE A 129 13.55 -4.46 -5.23
N ASN A 130 14.32 -4.89 -4.23
CA ASN A 130 14.92 -4.00 -3.25
C ASN A 130 16.23 -4.56 -2.67
N ALA A 131 17.05 -3.69 -2.09
CA ALA A 131 18.18 -4.06 -1.26
C ALA A 131 18.07 -3.27 0.05
N SER A 132 18.36 -3.90 1.17
CA SER A 132 18.34 -3.21 2.46
C SER A 132 19.37 -3.78 3.42
N ILE A 133 19.88 -2.93 4.30
CA ILE A 133 20.71 -3.37 5.42
C ILE A 133 20.03 -3.05 6.75
N SER A 134 19.87 -4.08 7.59
CA SER A 134 19.29 -3.97 8.92
C SER A 134 20.32 -4.28 10.01
N GLN A 135 20.15 -3.66 11.18
CA GLN A 135 20.98 -3.89 12.36
C GLN A 135 20.13 -4.46 13.50
N VAL A 136 20.25 -5.75 13.78
CA VAL A 136 19.53 -6.44 14.86
C VAL A 136 20.41 -6.54 16.11
N PRO A 137 19.99 -6.04 17.29
CA PRO A 137 20.80 -6.14 18.51
C PRO A 137 20.91 -7.59 19.00
N ARG A 138 22.12 -8.06 19.38
CA ARG A 138 22.32 -9.45 19.87
C ARG A 138 21.88 -9.67 21.32
N PHE A 139 22.09 -8.69 22.19
CA PHE A 139 21.75 -8.75 23.62
C PHE A 139 21.33 -7.36 24.14
N GLY A 140 20.20 -6.84 23.67
CA GLY A 140 19.68 -5.53 24.07
C GLY A 140 20.70 -4.40 23.88
N LEU A 141 20.75 -3.45 24.82
CA LEU A 141 21.64 -2.28 24.78
C LEU A 141 23.14 -2.62 24.84
N PHE A 142 23.54 -3.80 25.32
CA PHE A 142 24.94 -4.13 25.65
C PHE A 142 25.60 -5.15 24.70
N GLY A 143 24.87 -5.80 23.78
CA GLY A 143 25.36 -6.94 22.99
C GLY A 143 25.97 -6.67 21.61
N GLY A 144 26.09 -5.42 21.19
CA GLY A 144 26.43 -5.10 19.79
C GLY A 144 25.28 -5.41 18.81
N ALA A 145 25.50 -5.11 17.53
CA ALA A 145 24.49 -5.30 16.47
C ALA A 145 24.97 -6.32 15.42
N LEU A 146 24.07 -7.20 15.02
CA LEU A 146 24.20 -8.10 13.89
C LEU A 146 23.68 -7.39 12.65
N ASN A 147 24.60 -7.09 11.73
CA ASN A 147 24.29 -6.45 10.46
C ASN A 147 23.88 -7.53 9.44
N SER A 148 22.65 -7.44 8.94
CA SER A 148 22.09 -8.32 7.91
C SER A 148 21.82 -7.52 6.64
N LEU A 149 22.23 -8.03 5.49
CA LEU A 149 21.96 -7.45 4.17
C LEU A 149 20.94 -8.35 3.46
N SER A 150 19.83 -7.79 3.00
CA SER A 150 18.89 -8.47 2.11
C SER A 150 19.03 -7.88 0.71
N ILE A 151 19.11 -8.74 -0.31
CA ILE A 151 19.19 -8.34 -1.71
C ILE A 151 18.15 -9.11 -2.50
N GLY A 152 17.41 -8.37 -3.31
CA GLY A 152 16.47 -8.91 -4.28
C GLY A 152 17.14 -9.63 -5.45
N LEU A 153 16.70 -10.86 -5.73
CA LEU A 153 17.03 -11.55 -6.98
C LEU A 153 16.63 -10.71 -8.21
N PRO A 154 15.46 -10.03 -8.26
CA PRO A 154 15.12 -9.09 -9.34
C PRO A 154 16.15 -7.97 -9.55
N LEU A 155 16.76 -7.40 -8.50
CA LEU A 155 17.81 -6.38 -8.65
C LEU A 155 19.04 -6.95 -9.35
N LEU A 156 19.47 -8.17 -8.97
CA LEU A 156 20.59 -8.85 -9.63
C LEU A 156 20.31 -9.12 -11.12
N MET A 157 19.05 -9.37 -11.49
CA MET A 157 18.64 -9.59 -12.88
C MET A 157 18.61 -8.31 -13.71
N MET A 158 18.24 -7.19 -13.09
CA MET A 158 17.92 -5.96 -13.81
C MET A 158 19.03 -4.92 -13.79
N LEU A 159 19.91 -4.92 -12.79
CA LEU A 159 21.04 -4.00 -12.70
C LEU A 159 22.33 -4.66 -13.13
N ASP A 160 23.22 -3.88 -13.73
CA ASP A 160 24.60 -4.29 -13.93
C ASP A 160 25.40 -4.21 -12.63
N ARG A 161 26.62 -4.75 -12.69
CA ARG A 161 27.51 -4.78 -11.53
C ARG A 161 27.80 -3.39 -10.96
N GLN A 162 28.03 -2.37 -11.78
CA GLN A 162 28.35 -1.03 -11.26
C GLN A 162 27.13 -0.39 -10.59
N ARG A 163 25.95 -0.53 -11.19
CA ARG A 163 24.68 -0.03 -10.64
C ARG A 163 24.34 -0.71 -9.34
N LEU A 164 24.46 -2.04 -9.27
CA LEU A 164 24.25 -2.81 -8.05
C LEU A 164 25.24 -2.38 -6.96
N LEU A 165 26.53 -2.26 -7.26
CA LEU A 165 27.52 -1.80 -6.29
C LEU A 165 27.20 -0.39 -5.77
N SER A 166 26.60 0.47 -6.59
CA SER A 166 26.18 1.80 -6.16
C SER A 166 25.05 1.73 -5.14
N VAL A 167 24.06 0.86 -5.38
CA VAL A 167 22.97 0.57 -4.43
C VAL A 167 23.56 -0.01 -3.14
N LEU A 168 24.42 -1.04 -3.23
CA LEU A 168 25.04 -1.64 -2.05
C LEU A 168 25.92 -0.65 -1.27
N ALA A 169 26.63 0.26 -1.94
CA ALA A 169 27.42 1.30 -1.28
C ALA A 169 26.54 2.34 -0.57
N HIS A 170 25.37 2.65 -1.13
CA HIS A 170 24.35 3.47 -0.46
C HIS A 170 23.85 2.75 0.80
N GLU A 171 23.42 1.48 0.69
CA GLU A 171 22.96 0.69 1.84
C GLU A 171 24.04 0.58 2.94
N TYR A 172 25.29 0.37 2.54
CA TYR A 172 26.42 0.35 3.48
C TYR A 172 26.68 1.71 4.14
N GLY A 173 26.26 2.80 3.49
CA GLY A 173 26.31 4.15 4.04
C GLY A 173 25.55 4.26 5.36
N HIS A 174 24.43 3.55 5.50
CA HIS A 174 23.66 3.49 6.75
C HIS A 174 24.41 2.82 7.91
N LEU A 175 25.40 1.97 7.62
CA LEU A 175 26.19 1.26 8.64
C LEU A 175 27.33 2.11 9.25
N ARG A 176 27.62 3.31 8.74
CA ARG A 176 28.85 4.04 9.09
C ARG A 176 28.78 4.72 10.48
N GLY A 177 29.71 4.34 11.37
CA GLY A 177 30.10 5.06 12.59
C GLY A 177 29.12 5.02 13.78
N ASN A 178 29.41 5.80 14.83
CA ASN A 178 28.50 6.04 15.97
C ASN A 178 27.12 6.59 15.52
N HIS A 179 27.06 7.13 14.31
CA HIS A 179 25.88 7.70 13.68
C HIS A 179 24.87 6.64 13.22
N GLY A 180 25.29 5.54 12.59
CA GLY A 180 24.38 4.45 12.21
C GLY A 180 23.70 3.78 13.42
N ARG A 181 24.44 3.56 14.53
CA ARG A 181 23.87 3.01 15.76
C ARG A 181 22.85 3.95 16.41
N LEU A 182 23.12 5.25 16.37
CA LEU A 182 22.22 6.29 16.87
C LEU A 182 20.97 6.41 16.00
N SER A 183 21.11 6.49 14.68
CA SER A 183 19.99 6.57 13.74
C SER A 183 19.13 5.31 13.79
N ALA A 184 19.73 4.13 13.83
CA ALA A 184 19.00 2.88 14.02
C ALA A 184 18.30 2.82 15.38
N TRP A 185 18.91 3.34 16.46
CA TRP A 185 18.26 3.46 17.77
C TRP A 185 17.09 4.44 17.76
N ILE A 186 17.24 5.61 17.13
CA ILE A 186 16.20 6.62 16.97
C ILE A 186 15.03 6.05 16.15
N TYR A 187 15.32 5.36 15.05
CA TYR A 187 14.33 4.70 14.21
C TYR A 187 13.55 3.63 14.99
N ARG A 188 14.25 2.77 15.73
CA ARG A 188 13.61 1.78 16.62
C ARG A 188 12.74 2.47 17.68
N THR A 189 13.25 3.53 18.29
CA THR A 189 12.52 4.32 19.30
C THR A 189 11.22 4.85 18.68
N ARG A 190 11.26 5.39 17.46
CA ARG A 190 10.07 5.85 16.72
C ARG A 190 9.05 4.72 16.49
N LEU A 191 9.50 3.54 16.05
CA LEU A 191 8.62 2.38 15.85
C LEU A 191 8.01 1.87 17.16
N SER A 192 8.79 1.81 18.24
CA SER A 192 8.29 1.45 19.57
C SER A 192 7.22 2.44 20.03
N TRP A 193 7.42 3.74 19.83
CA TRP A 193 6.43 4.76 20.18
C TRP A 193 5.16 4.68 19.32
N LEU A 194 5.28 4.39 18.02
CA LEU A 194 4.12 4.14 17.13
C LEU A 194 3.28 2.96 17.61
N ARG A 195 3.93 1.83 17.96
CA ARG A 195 3.25 0.65 18.51
C ARG A 195 2.61 0.95 19.86
N LEU A 196 3.28 1.74 20.71
CA LEU A 196 2.77 2.14 22.01
C LEU A 196 1.56 3.06 21.89
N ASP A 197 1.59 4.04 20.99
CA ASP A 197 0.44 4.92 20.73
C ASP A 197 -0.77 4.09 20.28
N ALA A 198 -0.59 3.17 19.33
CA ALA A 198 -1.65 2.27 18.87
C ALA A 198 -2.17 1.31 19.97
N SER A 199 -1.37 0.99 20.99
CA SER A 199 -1.84 0.23 22.15
C SER A 199 -2.56 1.11 23.17
N LEU A 200 -2.10 2.34 23.40
CA LEU A 200 -2.64 3.28 24.39
C LEU A 200 -3.95 3.93 23.96
N GLN A 201 -4.24 3.99 22.65
CA GLN A 201 -5.54 4.43 22.15
C GLN A 201 -6.68 3.43 22.48
N ARG A 202 -6.35 2.20 22.89
CA ARG A 202 -7.30 1.13 23.22
C ARG A 202 -7.59 0.97 24.73
N ASP A 203 -6.88 1.69 25.60
CA ASP A 203 -7.03 1.59 27.07
C ASP A 203 -7.75 2.82 27.67
N GLU A 204 -8.81 2.60 28.47
CA GLU A 204 -9.63 3.66 29.09
C GLU A 204 -9.14 4.10 30.50
N GLY A 205 -7.92 3.74 30.91
CA GLY A 205 -7.40 4.02 32.26
C GLY A 205 -6.95 5.48 32.48
N VAL A 206 -6.97 5.94 33.75
CA VAL A 206 -6.47 7.28 34.14
C VAL A 206 -5.00 7.52 33.74
N MET A 207 -4.16 6.48 33.78
CA MET A 207 -2.78 6.57 33.29
C MET A 207 -2.67 6.55 31.77
N ALA A 208 -3.65 5.96 31.08
CA ALA A 208 -3.75 6.06 29.63
C ALA A 208 -4.04 7.51 29.25
N LEU A 209 -4.90 8.23 29.97
CA LEU A 209 -5.15 9.67 29.74
C LEU A 209 -3.88 10.53 29.92
N VAL A 210 -3.14 10.35 31.02
CA VAL A 210 -1.90 11.12 31.28
C VAL A 210 -0.82 10.77 30.25
N SER A 211 -0.69 9.49 29.91
CA SER A 211 0.25 9.05 28.87
C SER A 211 -0.17 9.57 27.51
N GLN A 212 -1.44 9.49 27.12
CA GLN A 212 -1.97 10.06 25.88
C GLN A 212 -1.71 11.57 25.78
N ALA A 213 -1.84 12.33 26.87
CA ALA A 213 -1.49 13.75 26.88
C ALA A 213 0.00 13.99 26.57
N PHE A 214 0.89 13.24 27.22
CA PHE A 214 2.33 13.28 26.92
C PHE A 214 2.60 12.87 25.47
N PHE A 215 2.04 11.76 24.99
CA PHE A 215 2.24 11.24 23.63
C PHE A 215 1.73 12.21 22.57
N ARG A 216 0.54 12.82 22.73
CA ARG A 216 0.00 13.84 21.80
C ARG A 216 0.90 15.06 21.68
N TRP A 217 1.68 15.38 22.73
CA TRP A 217 2.68 16.44 22.69
C TRP A 217 4.04 15.97 22.15
N TYR A 218 4.52 14.83 22.63
CA TYR A 218 5.87 14.30 22.37
C TYR A 218 6.00 13.70 20.98
N PHE A 219 5.10 12.80 20.62
CA PHE A 219 5.20 11.97 19.43
C PHE A 219 5.27 12.79 18.13
N PRO A 220 4.39 13.78 17.88
CA PRO A 220 4.46 14.55 16.64
C PRO A 220 5.76 15.37 16.50
N ARG A 221 6.31 15.86 17.62
CA ARG A 221 7.60 16.58 17.65
C ARG A 221 8.78 15.64 17.44
N PHE A 222 8.73 14.46 18.05
CA PHE A 222 9.74 13.42 17.86
C PHE A 222 9.72 12.90 16.41
N ALA A 223 8.54 12.60 15.87
CA ALA A 223 8.35 12.18 14.49
C ALA A 223 8.93 13.21 13.51
N ALA A 224 8.58 14.50 13.65
CA ALA A 224 9.11 15.55 12.78
C ALA A 224 10.65 15.65 12.86
N LYS A 225 11.22 15.54 14.08
CA LYS A 225 12.67 15.62 14.27
C LYS A 225 13.44 14.43 13.68
N THR A 226 12.91 13.24 13.91
CA THR A 226 13.53 11.99 13.43
C THR A 226 13.37 11.82 11.92
N PHE A 227 12.33 12.39 11.34
CA PHE A 227 12.11 12.43 9.91
C PHE A 227 13.16 13.26 9.16
N ALA A 228 13.45 14.48 9.63
CA ALA A 228 14.53 15.29 9.05
C ALA A 228 15.90 14.61 9.15
N LEU A 229 16.14 13.89 10.25
CA LEU A 229 17.35 13.09 10.43
C LEU A 229 17.44 11.95 9.41
N ALA A 230 16.35 11.22 9.18
CA ALA A 230 16.31 10.14 8.19
C ALA A 230 16.66 10.63 6.78
N ARG A 231 16.09 11.76 6.34
CA ARG A 231 16.43 12.36 5.03
C ARG A 231 17.90 12.74 4.91
N GLN A 232 18.52 13.22 5.98
CA GLN A 232 19.96 13.53 5.99
C GLN A 232 20.83 12.27 5.94
N ASP A 233 20.42 11.19 6.58
CA ASP A 233 21.10 9.89 6.48
C ASP A 233 21.07 9.36 5.04
N GLU A 234 19.96 9.56 4.31
CA GLU A 234 19.83 9.21 2.89
C GLU A 234 20.78 10.02 1.99
N TYR A 235 20.85 11.34 2.17
CA TYR A 235 21.81 12.18 1.43
C TYR A 235 23.27 11.82 1.75
N GLU A 236 23.57 11.46 2.99
CA GLU A 236 24.91 11.00 3.36
C GLU A 236 25.24 9.66 2.68
N ALA A 237 24.30 8.72 2.65
CA ALA A 237 24.43 7.43 1.97
C ALA A 237 24.63 7.60 0.46
N ASP A 238 23.87 8.49 -0.19
CA ASP A 238 24.05 8.86 -1.60
C ASP A 238 25.43 9.45 -1.86
N ARG A 239 25.89 10.35 -1.01
CA ARG A 239 27.22 10.94 -1.10
C ARG A 239 28.33 9.89 -0.94
N ILE A 240 28.13 8.88 -0.09
CA ILE A 240 29.06 7.76 0.05
C ILE A 240 29.11 6.94 -1.24
N SER A 241 27.95 6.59 -1.80
CA SER A 241 27.83 5.91 -3.09
C SER A 241 28.53 6.69 -4.21
N GLY A 242 28.25 8.00 -4.30
CA GLY A 242 28.85 8.91 -5.28
C GLY A 242 30.35 9.10 -5.12
N ARG A 243 30.89 9.08 -3.89
CA ARG A 243 32.35 9.09 -3.66
C ARG A 243 33.02 7.79 -4.06
N LEU A 244 32.34 6.66 -3.86
CA LEU A 244 32.91 5.35 -4.09
C LEU A 244 32.97 4.99 -5.59
N LEU A 245 31.88 5.27 -6.31
CA LEU A 245 31.70 4.87 -7.71
C LEU A 245 31.56 6.03 -8.70
N GLY A 246 31.45 7.26 -8.22
CA GLY A 246 31.19 8.46 -9.02
C GLY A 246 29.72 8.89 -8.95
N THR A 247 29.48 10.21 -8.88
CA THR A 247 28.13 10.79 -8.79
C THR A 247 27.27 10.46 -10.01
N ALA A 248 27.87 10.40 -11.20
CA ALA A 248 27.18 9.98 -12.42
C ALA A 248 26.70 8.52 -12.36
N VAL A 249 27.49 7.62 -11.75
CA VAL A 249 27.11 6.21 -11.58
C VAL A 249 25.98 6.05 -10.58
N ALA A 250 26.05 6.79 -9.47
CA ALA A 250 25.01 6.81 -8.44
C ALA A 250 23.68 7.38 -8.97
N ALA A 251 23.72 8.53 -9.66
CA ALA A 251 22.52 9.12 -10.26
C ALA A 251 21.87 8.21 -11.30
N ALA A 252 22.67 7.55 -12.13
CA ALA A 252 22.16 6.59 -13.11
C ALA A 252 21.59 5.33 -12.43
N ALA A 253 22.17 4.85 -11.31
CA ALA A 253 21.59 3.77 -10.51
C ALA A 253 20.24 4.15 -9.90
N LEU A 254 20.14 5.33 -9.27
CA LEU A 254 18.89 5.83 -8.70
C LEU A 254 17.78 5.93 -9.76
N THR A 255 18.14 6.47 -10.92
CA THR A 255 17.20 6.66 -12.02
C THR A 255 16.78 5.34 -12.65
N GLU A 256 17.73 4.42 -12.87
CA GLU A 256 17.44 3.10 -13.43
C GLU A 256 16.59 2.26 -12.46
N VAL A 257 16.85 2.30 -11.16
CA VAL A 257 16.02 1.64 -10.14
C VAL A 257 14.62 2.23 -10.12
N ALA A 258 14.47 3.56 -10.15
CA ALA A 258 13.14 4.19 -10.17
C ALA A 258 12.31 3.78 -11.40
N ILE A 259 12.93 3.81 -12.59
CA ILE A 259 12.23 3.45 -13.83
C ILE A 259 11.92 1.94 -13.89
N LYS A 260 12.90 1.09 -13.59
CA LYS A 260 12.72 -0.37 -13.63
C LYS A 260 11.81 -0.87 -12.51
N GLY A 261 11.78 -0.20 -11.36
CA GLY A 261 10.81 -0.47 -10.30
C GLY A 261 9.39 -0.19 -10.74
N ASN A 262 9.16 0.95 -11.42
CA ASN A 262 7.87 1.23 -12.04
C ASN A 262 7.51 0.16 -13.08
N TRP A 263 8.42 -0.13 -14.01
CA TRP A 263 8.21 -1.17 -15.04
C TRP A 263 7.92 -2.55 -14.43
N TYR A 264 8.62 -2.92 -13.37
CA TYR A 264 8.42 -4.20 -12.68
C TYR A 264 7.00 -4.30 -12.13
N ALA A 265 6.49 -3.22 -11.53
CA ALA A 265 5.14 -3.14 -10.97
C ALA A 265 4.03 -3.01 -12.03
N SER A 266 4.20 -2.12 -13.02
CA SER A 266 3.12 -1.73 -13.95
C SER A 266 3.10 -2.49 -15.27
N GLU A 267 4.20 -3.12 -15.67
CA GLU A 267 4.30 -3.85 -16.93
C GLU A 267 4.56 -5.34 -16.70
N PHE A 268 5.60 -5.69 -15.93
CA PHE A 268 6.01 -7.08 -15.77
C PHE A 268 4.98 -7.92 -15.01
N TRP A 269 4.54 -7.49 -13.82
CA TRP A 269 3.58 -8.26 -13.03
C TRP A 269 2.21 -8.40 -13.71
N PRO A 270 1.59 -7.33 -14.25
CA PRO A 270 0.36 -7.45 -15.02
C PRO A 270 0.50 -8.40 -16.20
N TRP A 271 1.60 -8.31 -16.95
CA TRP A 271 1.90 -9.26 -18.02
C TRP A 271 2.04 -10.70 -17.52
N HIS A 272 2.72 -10.92 -16.40
CA HIS A 272 2.92 -12.25 -15.84
C HIS A 272 1.57 -12.88 -15.46
N TRP A 273 0.73 -12.15 -14.74
CA TRP A 273 -0.61 -12.60 -14.34
C TRP A 273 -1.55 -12.80 -15.53
N ALA A 274 -1.44 -12.00 -16.59
CA ALA A 274 -2.25 -12.19 -17.80
C ALA A 274 -2.04 -13.57 -18.47
N ARG A 275 -0.88 -14.22 -18.26
CA ARG A 275 -0.61 -15.57 -18.77
C ARG A 275 -1.56 -16.63 -18.21
N ALA A 276 -2.17 -16.38 -17.05
CA ALA A 276 -3.21 -17.24 -16.50
C ALA A 276 -4.42 -17.38 -17.44
N GLU A 277 -4.57 -16.57 -18.49
CA GLU A 277 -5.58 -16.84 -19.52
C GLU A 277 -5.34 -18.16 -20.26
N ARG A 278 -4.08 -18.52 -20.50
CA ARG A 278 -3.67 -19.63 -21.38
C ARG A 278 -2.98 -20.75 -20.61
N GLU A 279 -2.43 -20.45 -19.45
CA GLU A 279 -1.64 -21.38 -18.64
C GLU A 279 -2.41 -21.78 -17.37
N PRO A 280 -2.87 -23.04 -17.25
CA PRO A 280 -3.66 -23.49 -16.10
C PRO A 280 -2.83 -23.61 -14.81
N LEU A 281 -1.51 -23.72 -14.94
CA LEU A 281 -0.57 -23.80 -13.82
C LEU A 281 0.32 -22.56 -13.81
N PRO A 282 0.71 -22.06 -12.62
CA PRO A 282 1.55 -20.88 -12.52
C PRO A 282 2.94 -21.14 -13.12
N PRO A 283 3.40 -20.32 -14.08
CA PRO A 283 4.78 -20.33 -14.54
C PRO A 283 5.70 -19.64 -13.51
N GLY A 284 7.00 -19.92 -13.58
CA GLY A 284 8.00 -19.23 -12.76
C GLY A 284 8.19 -17.76 -13.18
N PRO A 285 7.99 -16.77 -12.30
CA PRO A 285 8.14 -15.36 -12.64
C PRO A 285 9.60 -14.95 -12.86
N PHE A 286 10.57 -15.48 -12.14
CA PHE A 286 11.97 -15.05 -12.20
C PHE A 286 12.67 -15.55 -13.47
N ALA A 287 12.36 -16.76 -13.94
CA ALA A 287 12.82 -17.19 -15.25
C ALA A 287 12.30 -16.28 -16.37
N ALA A 288 11.01 -15.90 -16.31
CA ALA A 288 10.39 -14.98 -17.27
C ALA A 288 10.96 -13.57 -17.16
N LEU A 289 11.18 -13.07 -15.94
CA LEU A 289 11.79 -11.77 -15.65
C LEU A 289 13.18 -11.69 -16.26
N ARG A 290 14.03 -12.71 -16.05
CA ARG A 290 15.37 -12.77 -16.64
C ARG A 290 15.36 -12.65 -18.16
N GLN A 291 14.36 -13.22 -18.84
CA GLN A 291 14.24 -13.12 -20.29
C GLN A 291 13.82 -11.70 -20.71
N ARG A 292 12.81 -11.12 -20.05
CA ARG A 292 12.29 -9.78 -20.38
C ARG A 292 13.25 -8.66 -20.02
N ALA A 293 13.96 -8.77 -18.90
CA ALA A 293 14.93 -7.78 -18.43
C ALA A 293 16.14 -7.56 -19.37
N ARG A 294 16.32 -8.43 -20.39
CA ARG A 294 17.33 -8.24 -21.44
C ARG A 294 17.00 -7.07 -22.38
N THR A 295 15.72 -6.75 -22.51
CA THR A 295 15.25 -5.63 -23.32
C THR A 295 14.95 -4.47 -22.39
N PRO A 296 15.55 -3.28 -22.59
CA PRO A 296 15.22 -2.12 -21.78
C PRO A 296 13.75 -1.71 -21.98
N PRO A 297 13.13 -1.03 -21.00
CA PRO A 297 11.82 -0.43 -21.19
C PRO A 297 11.80 0.48 -22.43
N SER A 298 10.63 0.63 -23.06
CA SER A 298 10.49 1.54 -24.21
C SER A 298 10.88 2.96 -23.79
N GLU A 299 11.41 3.74 -24.74
CA GLU A 299 11.84 5.09 -24.44
C GLU A 299 10.69 5.98 -23.97
N GLU A 300 9.49 5.79 -24.54
CA GLU A 300 8.26 6.46 -24.11
C GLU A 300 7.93 6.15 -22.65
N PHE A 301 7.88 4.86 -22.28
CA PHE A 301 7.64 4.43 -20.90
C PHE A 301 8.70 5.00 -19.96
N ALA A 302 9.97 4.92 -20.33
CA ALA A 302 11.07 5.37 -19.49
C ALA A 302 11.04 6.88 -19.25
N ARG A 303 10.71 7.68 -20.28
CA ARG A 303 10.53 9.13 -20.14
C ARG A 303 9.33 9.44 -19.25
N GLN A 304 8.21 8.73 -19.41
CA GLN A 304 7.04 8.92 -18.56
C GLN A 304 7.35 8.57 -17.09
N ALA A 305 7.90 7.38 -16.84
CA ALA A 305 8.27 6.95 -15.50
C ALA A 305 9.26 7.91 -14.82
N LEU A 306 10.24 8.44 -15.57
CA LEU A 306 11.15 9.46 -15.04
C LEU A 306 10.42 10.78 -14.72
N ARG A 307 9.55 11.25 -15.62
CA ARG A 307 8.73 12.46 -15.38
C ARG A 307 7.88 12.31 -14.12
N GLU A 308 7.22 11.17 -13.95
CA GLU A 308 6.41 10.85 -12.77
C GLU A 308 7.27 10.81 -11.50
N ALA A 309 8.40 10.11 -11.53
CA ALA A 309 9.33 10.03 -10.40
C ALA A 309 9.87 11.41 -9.98
N MET A 310 10.11 12.31 -10.94
CA MET A 310 10.58 13.68 -10.70
C MET A 310 9.47 14.63 -10.20
N ARG A 311 8.20 14.33 -10.50
CA ARG A 311 7.03 15.10 -10.04
C ARG A 311 6.56 14.67 -8.66
N ARG A 312 6.97 13.50 -8.16
CA ARG A 312 6.63 13.07 -6.80
C ARG A 312 7.09 14.13 -5.81
N VAL A 313 6.17 14.51 -4.94
CA VAL A 313 6.44 15.39 -3.80
C VAL A 313 6.65 14.49 -2.59
N SER A 314 7.70 14.73 -1.84
CA SER A 314 8.05 13.94 -0.68
C SER A 314 6.92 13.98 0.35
N ASP A 315 6.26 12.85 0.58
CA ASP A 315 5.23 12.75 1.60
C ASP A 315 5.86 12.71 3.00
N LEU A 316 5.09 13.07 4.01
CA LEU A 316 5.48 13.11 5.42
C LEU A 316 5.66 11.72 6.05
N ASP A 317 5.15 10.69 5.37
CA ASP A 317 5.31 9.29 5.76
C ASP A 317 6.44 8.58 5.00
N ASP A 318 6.98 9.20 3.94
CA ASP A 318 8.08 8.65 3.15
C ASP A 318 9.43 8.98 3.82
N THR A 319 10.08 7.96 4.36
CA THR A 319 11.40 8.11 5.00
C THR A 319 12.52 8.37 4.01
N HIS A 320 12.30 8.14 2.71
CA HIS A 320 13.28 8.41 1.66
C HIS A 320 12.97 9.74 0.95
N PRO A 321 13.97 10.60 0.69
CA PRO A 321 13.79 11.75 -0.19
C PRO A 321 13.41 11.30 -1.61
N VAL A 322 12.59 12.11 -2.29
CA VAL A 322 12.22 11.86 -3.69
C VAL A 322 13.44 11.92 -4.61
N LEU A 323 13.33 11.25 -5.77
CA LEU A 323 14.40 11.15 -6.75
C LEU A 323 15.01 12.50 -7.12
N ARG A 324 14.18 13.54 -7.27
CA ARG A 324 14.63 14.90 -7.58
C ARG A 324 15.67 15.42 -6.58
N ASP A 325 15.33 15.36 -5.29
CA ASP A 325 16.15 15.95 -4.23
C ASP A 325 17.47 15.16 -4.07
N ARG A 326 17.43 13.83 -4.28
CA ARG A 326 18.62 12.97 -4.28
C ARG A 326 19.56 13.25 -5.45
N LEU A 327 19.01 13.47 -6.66
CA LEU A 327 19.80 13.85 -7.84
C LEU A 327 20.43 15.24 -7.67
N GLU A 328 19.69 16.19 -7.11
CA GLU A 328 20.20 17.52 -6.79
C GLU A 328 21.34 17.47 -5.76
N ALA A 329 21.21 16.67 -4.70
CA ALA A 329 22.26 16.46 -3.70
C ALA A 329 23.55 15.84 -4.31
N LEU A 330 23.43 15.08 -5.40
CA LEU A 330 24.55 14.53 -6.17
C LEU A 330 25.10 15.49 -7.23
N ASN A 331 24.54 16.70 -7.36
CA ASN A 331 24.80 17.65 -8.45
C ASN A 331 24.62 17.01 -9.83
N GLN A 332 23.55 16.23 -10.02
CA GLN A 332 23.22 15.55 -11.28
C GLN A 332 21.85 15.99 -11.79
N LYS A 333 21.72 16.07 -13.13
CA LYS A 333 20.44 16.34 -13.77
C LYS A 333 19.71 15.03 -14.04
N ALA A 334 18.38 15.07 -13.96
CA ALA A 334 17.55 13.95 -14.38
C ALA A 334 17.70 13.71 -15.89
N ALA A 335 18.14 12.51 -16.25
CA ALA A 335 18.29 12.06 -17.63
C ALA A 335 18.11 10.55 -17.68
N LEU A 336 17.69 10.03 -18.84
CA LEU A 336 17.66 8.59 -19.03
C LEU A 336 19.09 8.03 -18.96
N PRO A 337 19.34 7.02 -18.12
CA PRO A 337 20.66 6.42 -18.01
C PRO A 337 20.94 5.55 -19.24
N ALA A 338 22.23 5.34 -19.52
CA ALA A 338 22.62 4.19 -20.33
C ALA A 338 22.21 2.92 -19.55
N TRP A 339 21.34 2.11 -20.17
CA TRP A 339 20.79 0.91 -19.54
C TRP A 339 21.87 -0.12 -19.23
N SER A 340 21.71 -0.78 -18.08
CA SER A 340 22.50 -1.95 -17.70
C SER A 340 22.46 -3.02 -18.79
N GLN A 341 23.63 -3.42 -19.30
CA GLN A 341 23.76 -4.38 -20.41
C GLN A 341 23.98 -5.82 -19.93
N ARG A 342 24.70 -5.99 -18.81
CA ARG A 342 25.05 -7.29 -18.24
C ARG A 342 24.52 -7.40 -16.82
N PRO A 343 23.53 -8.26 -16.56
CA PRO A 343 22.99 -8.44 -15.21
C PRO A 343 24.07 -8.80 -14.19
N ALA A 344 23.95 -8.25 -12.99
CA ALA A 344 24.79 -8.59 -11.84
C ALA A 344 24.53 -10.02 -11.31
N LEU A 345 23.60 -10.75 -11.91
CA LEU A 345 23.29 -12.15 -11.65
C LEU A 345 24.52 -13.07 -11.73
N ASP A 346 25.54 -12.71 -12.52
CA ASP A 346 26.81 -13.44 -12.59
C ASP A 346 27.66 -13.34 -11.31
N MET A 347 27.22 -12.54 -10.31
CA MET A 347 27.82 -12.53 -8.98
C MET A 347 27.40 -13.74 -8.13
N LEU A 348 26.36 -14.47 -8.55
CA LEU A 348 25.95 -15.75 -7.99
C LEU A 348 26.72 -16.90 -8.66
N ALA A 349 27.18 -17.88 -7.88
CA ALA A 349 27.88 -19.05 -8.40
C ALA A 349 26.96 -19.93 -9.26
N ASP A 350 25.74 -20.18 -8.79
CA ASP A 350 24.71 -20.90 -9.53
C ASP A 350 23.41 -20.08 -9.62
N LYS A 351 23.35 -19.22 -10.64
CA LYS A 351 22.15 -18.43 -10.93
C LYS A 351 20.93 -19.28 -11.29
N HIS A 352 21.10 -20.49 -11.82
CA HIS A 352 19.98 -21.34 -12.23
C HIS A 352 19.29 -21.96 -11.01
N LYS A 353 20.07 -22.42 -10.03
CA LYS A 353 19.58 -22.87 -8.71
C LYS A 353 18.67 -21.81 -8.09
N TRP A 354 19.15 -20.58 -7.96
CA TRP A 354 18.40 -19.51 -7.28
C TRP A 354 17.12 -19.14 -8.03
N ILE A 355 17.17 -19.01 -9.36
CA ILE A 355 15.97 -18.76 -10.16
C ILE A 355 14.93 -19.85 -9.97
N SER A 356 15.35 -21.12 -10.05
CA SER A 356 14.45 -22.25 -9.87
C SER A 356 13.89 -22.33 -8.44
N HIS A 357 14.69 -21.99 -7.44
CA HIS A 357 14.25 -21.93 -6.04
C HIS A 357 13.11 -20.93 -5.86
N PHE A 358 13.31 -19.68 -6.27
CA PHE A 358 12.30 -18.63 -6.11
C PHE A 358 11.10 -18.84 -7.02
N ASP A 359 11.28 -19.39 -8.23
CA ASP A 359 10.16 -19.79 -9.08
C ASP A 359 9.31 -20.89 -8.42
N ASN A 360 9.93 -21.87 -7.78
CA ASN A 360 9.22 -22.93 -7.06
C ASN A 360 8.50 -22.38 -5.82
N ALA A 361 9.16 -21.51 -5.06
CA ALA A 361 8.56 -20.87 -3.89
C ALA A 361 7.33 -20.05 -4.29
N TRP A 362 7.46 -19.20 -5.30
CA TRP A 362 6.37 -18.37 -5.80
C TRP A 362 5.19 -19.21 -6.31
N ARG A 363 5.47 -20.27 -7.10
CA ARG A 363 4.43 -21.18 -7.61
C ARG A 363 3.66 -21.86 -6.49
N ARG A 364 4.33 -22.27 -5.40
CA ARG A 364 3.66 -22.86 -4.24
C ARG A 364 2.79 -21.85 -3.51
N ALA A 365 3.30 -20.64 -3.29
CA ALA A 365 2.58 -19.59 -2.60
C ALA A 365 1.33 -19.13 -3.36
N HIS A 366 1.39 -19.07 -4.70
CA HIS A 366 0.32 -18.49 -5.53
C HIS A 366 -0.51 -19.54 -6.29
N ALA A 367 -0.38 -20.84 -5.99
CA ALA A 367 -1.07 -21.90 -6.72
C ALA A 367 -2.60 -21.75 -6.68
N ALA A 368 -3.16 -21.41 -5.52
CA ALA A 368 -4.59 -21.24 -5.33
C ALA A 368 -5.11 -20.00 -6.09
N ASP A 369 -4.44 -18.87 -5.91
CA ASP A 369 -4.80 -17.61 -6.57
C ASP A 369 -4.69 -17.71 -8.08
N TRP A 370 -3.64 -18.35 -8.59
CA TRP A 370 -3.47 -18.61 -10.02
C TRP A 370 -4.60 -19.45 -10.59
N LYS A 371 -5.00 -20.52 -9.90
CA LYS A 371 -6.10 -21.37 -10.34
C LYS A 371 -7.42 -20.61 -10.41
N GLN A 372 -7.71 -19.76 -9.42
CA GLN A 372 -8.91 -18.91 -9.43
C GLN A 372 -8.85 -17.88 -10.55
N HIS A 373 -7.70 -17.23 -10.74
CA HIS A 373 -7.49 -16.26 -11.81
C HIS A 373 -7.62 -16.89 -13.20
N HIS A 374 -7.06 -18.09 -13.41
CA HIS A 374 -7.19 -18.86 -14.65
C HIS A 374 -8.65 -19.22 -14.94
N ALA A 375 -9.41 -19.67 -13.93
CA ALA A 375 -10.83 -19.98 -14.09
C ALA A 375 -11.65 -18.73 -14.44
N HIS A 376 -11.39 -17.60 -13.79
CA HIS A 376 -12.04 -16.33 -14.10
C HIS A 376 -11.74 -15.86 -15.53
N ARG A 377 -10.46 -15.82 -15.93
CA ARG A 377 -10.05 -15.42 -17.29
C ARG A 377 -10.57 -16.38 -18.36
N SER A 378 -10.64 -17.68 -18.06
CA SER A 378 -11.22 -18.67 -18.98
C SER A 378 -12.71 -18.43 -19.24
N ARG A 379 -13.49 -18.12 -18.19
CA ARG A 379 -14.93 -17.76 -18.34
C ARG A 379 -15.12 -16.52 -19.21
N ILE A 380 -14.28 -15.50 -19.03
CA ILE A 380 -14.32 -14.29 -19.88
C ILE A 380 -14.01 -14.65 -21.34
N ARG A 381 -12.97 -15.46 -21.59
CA ARG A 381 -12.58 -15.90 -22.93
C ARG A 381 -13.68 -16.72 -23.61
N GLU A 382 -14.32 -17.63 -22.88
CA GLU A 382 -15.47 -18.40 -23.39
C GLU A 382 -16.64 -17.50 -23.74
N ARG A 383 -16.94 -16.49 -22.90
CA ARG A 383 -17.99 -15.50 -23.17
C ARG A 383 -17.67 -14.68 -24.42
N ILE A 384 -16.43 -14.23 -24.59
CA ILE A 384 -15.96 -13.55 -25.80
C ILE A 384 -16.16 -14.44 -27.03
N ALA A 385 -15.85 -15.74 -26.96
CA ALA A 385 -16.04 -16.65 -28.09
C ALA A 385 -17.52 -16.79 -28.50
N VAL A 386 -18.45 -16.83 -27.53
CA VAL A 386 -19.89 -16.84 -27.79
C VAL A 386 -20.34 -15.55 -28.48
N LEU A 387 -19.92 -14.39 -27.97
CA LEU A 387 -20.27 -13.08 -28.53
C LEU A 387 -19.66 -12.90 -29.94
N ALA A 388 -18.42 -13.33 -30.14
CA ALA A 388 -17.74 -13.29 -31.43
C ALA A 388 -18.44 -14.17 -32.48
N ALA A 389 -18.92 -15.36 -32.10
CA ALA A 389 -19.64 -16.26 -33.02
C ALA A 389 -20.99 -15.69 -33.49
N ARG A 390 -21.63 -14.86 -32.68
CA ARG A 390 -22.88 -14.16 -33.04
C ARG A 390 -22.63 -13.00 -33.99
N GLY A 391 -21.51 -12.28 -33.82
CA GLY A 391 -21.07 -11.19 -34.70
C GLY A 391 -22.05 -10.02 -34.72
N GLU A 392 -22.49 -9.60 -35.90
CA GLU A 392 -23.42 -8.47 -36.08
C GLU A 392 -24.83 -8.71 -35.54
N ARG A 393 -25.17 -9.96 -35.20
CA ARG A 393 -26.46 -10.32 -34.58
C ARG A 393 -26.56 -9.98 -33.10
N ASN A 394 -25.48 -9.52 -32.49
CA ASN A 394 -25.46 -9.09 -31.09
C ASN A 394 -26.32 -7.84 -30.88
N THR A 395 -26.98 -7.73 -29.73
CA THR A 395 -27.63 -6.49 -29.31
C THR A 395 -26.60 -5.40 -28.97
N PRO A 396 -26.98 -4.11 -28.88
CA PRO A 396 -26.06 -3.05 -28.44
C PRO A 396 -25.39 -3.35 -27.09
N ASP A 397 -26.15 -3.89 -26.12
CA ASP A 397 -25.62 -4.32 -24.83
C ASP A 397 -24.58 -5.43 -24.99
N GLU A 398 -24.86 -6.45 -25.82
CA GLU A 398 -23.94 -7.56 -26.08
C GLU A 398 -22.67 -7.12 -26.83
N MET A 399 -22.78 -6.13 -27.73
CA MET A 399 -21.62 -5.54 -28.40
C MET A 399 -20.71 -4.79 -27.43
N VAL A 400 -21.29 -4.06 -26.46
CA VAL A 400 -20.55 -3.39 -25.39
C VAL A 400 -19.93 -4.42 -24.45
N GLU A 401 -20.69 -5.43 -24.03
CA GLU A 401 -20.19 -6.53 -23.19
C GLU A 401 -18.99 -7.20 -23.86
N TRP A 402 -19.07 -7.48 -25.16
CA TRP A 402 -17.98 -8.08 -25.93
C TRP A 402 -16.73 -7.20 -25.92
N ALA A 403 -16.87 -5.91 -26.21
CA ALA A 403 -15.77 -4.96 -26.21
C ALA A 403 -15.12 -4.82 -24.83
N ASP A 404 -15.93 -4.71 -23.78
CA ASP A 404 -15.48 -4.60 -22.40
C ASP A 404 -14.78 -5.89 -21.92
N ALA A 405 -15.33 -7.06 -22.27
CA ALA A 405 -14.74 -8.34 -21.93
C ALA A 405 -13.36 -8.53 -22.58
N GLU A 406 -13.20 -8.18 -23.86
CA GLU A 406 -11.89 -8.20 -24.53
C GLU A 406 -10.90 -7.25 -23.87
N ARG A 407 -11.33 -6.02 -23.51
CA ARG A 407 -10.47 -5.06 -22.82
C ARG A 407 -10.04 -5.50 -21.42
N ARG A 408 -10.85 -6.30 -20.73
CA ARG A 408 -10.45 -6.90 -19.44
C ARG A 408 -9.35 -7.94 -19.60
N LEU A 409 -9.30 -8.64 -20.74
CA LEU A 409 -8.21 -9.58 -21.03
C LEU A 409 -6.97 -8.86 -21.54
N ASP A 410 -7.15 -7.90 -22.43
CA ASP A 410 -6.10 -7.09 -23.04
C ASP A 410 -6.53 -5.61 -23.10
N PRO A 411 -5.98 -4.74 -22.24
CA PRO A 411 -6.30 -3.31 -22.24
C PRO A 411 -6.06 -2.60 -23.57
N ALA A 412 -5.18 -3.15 -24.42
CA ALA A 412 -4.85 -2.60 -25.75
C ALA A 412 -5.69 -3.20 -26.89
N ALA A 413 -6.71 -4.02 -26.58
CA ALA A 413 -7.55 -4.66 -27.59
C ALA A 413 -8.23 -3.61 -28.51
N PRO A 414 -8.23 -3.79 -29.85
CA PRO A 414 -8.75 -2.82 -30.80
C PRO A 414 -10.29 -2.89 -30.91
N VAL A 415 -10.99 -2.54 -29.82
CA VAL A 415 -12.43 -2.76 -29.69
C VAL A 415 -13.31 -1.57 -30.13
N ARG A 416 -12.70 -0.46 -30.57
CA ARG A 416 -13.40 0.80 -30.95
C ARG A 416 -14.58 0.56 -31.89
N ALA A 417 -14.37 -0.24 -32.93
CA ALA A 417 -15.38 -0.52 -33.95
C ALA A 417 -16.66 -1.19 -33.38
N ARG A 418 -16.55 -1.90 -32.25
CA ARG A 418 -17.70 -2.54 -31.59
C ARG A 418 -18.58 -1.52 -30.87
N TYR A 419 -17.97 -0.57 -30.16
CA TYR A 419 -18.71 0.53 -29.55
C TYR A 419 -19.38 1.40 -30.62
N GLU A 420 -18.68 1.70 -31.72
CA GLU A 420 -19.26 2.45 -32.85
C GLU A 420 -20.43 1.69 -33.49
N SER A 421 -20.33 0.37 -33.63
CA SER A 421 -21.43 -0.46 -34.14
C SER A 421 -22.63 -0.48 -33.20
N ALA A 422 -22.41 -0.57 -31.89
CA ALA A 422 -23.48 -0.44 -30.89
C ALA A 422 -24.18 0.94 -30.99
N LEU A 423 -23.40 2.02 -31.18
CA LEU A 423 -23.93 3.39 -31.32
C LEU A 423 -24.66 3.63 -32.64
N ARG A 424 -24.39 2.86 -33.70
CA ARG A 424 -25.21 2.91 -34.93
C ARG A 424 -26.62 2.37 -34.71
N ILE A 425 -26.79 1.41 -33.80
CA ILE A 425 -28.09 0.80 -33.48
C ILE A 425 -28.79 1.60 -32.37
N ALA A 426 -28.05 2.00 -31.33
CA ALA A 426 -28.54 2.76 -30.18
C ALA A 426 -27.64 3.98 -29.92
N PRO A 427 -27.95 5.15 -30.52
CA PRO A 427 -27.09 6.33 -30.48
C PRO A 427 -26.74 6.85 -29.09
N ASP A 428 -27.64 6.70 -28.11
CA ASP A 428 -27.43 7.21 -26.74
C ASP A 428 -27.09 6.10 -25.74
N HIS A 429 -26.59 4.96 -26.23
CA HIS A 429 -26.26 3.82 -25.37
C HIS A 429 -25.10 4.17 -24.41
N PRO A 430 -25.33 4.24 -23.08
CA PRO A 430 -24.37 4.81 -22.13
C PRO A 430 -23.07 4.00 -22.05
N GLY A 431 -23.16 2.66 -22.09
CA GLY A 431 -21.99 1.78 -22.08
C GLY A 431 -21.12 1.94 -23.33
N ALA A 432 -21.75 2.17 -24.50
CA ALA A 432 -21.03 2.31 -25.76
C ALA A 432 -20.36 3.69 -25.88
N LEU A 433 -21.04 4.75 -25.44
CA LEU A 433 -20.46 6.10 -25.36
C LEU A 433 -19.27 6.13 -24.39
N ARG A 434 -19.40 5.49 -23.22
CA ARG A 434 -18.30 5.35 -22.25
C ARG A 434 -17.11 4.63 -22.87
N GLY A 435 -17.35 3.47 -23.48
CA GLY A 435 -16.32 2.68 -24.14
C GLY A 435 -15.61 3.45 -25.26
N LEU A 436 -16.37 4.12 -26.12
CA LEU A 436 -15.82 4.95 -27.19
C LEU A 436 -14.95 6.10 -26.65
N ALA A 437 -15.42 6.83 -25.62
CA ALA A 437 -14.65 7.91 -25.01
C ALA A 437 -13.27 7.46 -24.49
N GLN A 438 -13.19 6.24 -23.96
CA GLN A 438 -11.94 5.64 -23.49
C GLN A 438 -11.01 5.19 -24.62
N MET A 439 -11.56 4.86 -25.79
CA MET A 439 -10.78 4.41 -26.97
C MET A 439 -10.26 5.56 -27.85
N LEU A 440 -10.80 6.77 -27.68
CA LEU A 440 -10.33 7.93 -28.43
C LEU A 440 -8.91 8.33 -27.98
N PRO A 441 -7.97 8.58 -28.90
CA PRO A 441 -6.65 9.10 -28.57
C PRO A 441 -6.70 10.39 -27.74
N VAL A 442 -5.70 10.59 -26.88
CA VAL A 442 -5.60 11.79 -26.01
C VAL A 442 -5.63 13.10 -26.83
N ARG A 443 -5.04 13.10 -28.02
CA ARG A 443 -5.00 14.25 -28.93
C ARG A 443 -6.35 14.57 -29.62
N GLU A 444 -7.29 13.64 -29.63
CA GLU A 444 -8.65 13.83 -30.19
C GLU A 444 -9.61 14.42 -29.14
N ARG A 445 -9.14 15.43 -28.41
CA ARG A 445 -9.88 16.02 -27.27
C ARG A 445 -11.27 16.52 -27.65
N ALA A 446 -11.42 17.16 -28.81
CA ALA A 446 -12.71 17.69 -29.26
C ALA A 446 -13.75 16.57 -29.50
N GLU A 447 -13.34 15.48 -30.14
CA GLU A 447 -14.20 14.31 -30.36
C GLU A 447 -14.55 13.63 -29.04
N ARG A 448 -13.56 13.49 -28.14
CA ARG A 448 -13.78 12.92 -26.81
C ARG A 448 -14.78 13.74 -26.00
N LEU A 449 -14.65 15.08 -25.98
CA LEU A 449 -15.59 15.95 -25.28
C LEU A 449 -17.00 15.87 -25.87
N ALA A 450 -17.16 15.72 -27.19
CA ALA A 450 -18.46 15.53 -27.82
C ALA A 450 -19.12 14.20 -27.39
N VAL A 451 -18.34 13.11 -27.29
CA VAL A 451 -18.84 11.83 -26.77
C VAL A 451 -19.21 11.93 -25.28
N LEU A 452 -18.41 12.63 -24.48
CA LEU A 452 -18.69 12.85 -23.06
C LEU A 452 -19.92 13.73 -22.83
N GLU A 453 -20.16 14.73 -23.70
CA GLU A 453 -21.39 15.53 -23.68
C GLU A 453 -22.62 14.64 -23.90
N ARG A 454 -22.59 13.78 -24.92
CA ARG A 454 -23.67 12.81 -25.19
C ARG A 454 -23.87 11.88 -24.02
N LEU A 455 -22.79 11.37 -23.42
CA LEU A 455 -22.86 10.48 -22.26
C LEU A 455 -23.43 11.18 -21.02
N HIS A 456 -23.12 12.46 -20.82
CA HIS A 456 -23.69 13.26 -19.75
C HIS A 456 -25.21 13.48 -19.95
N GLN A 457 -25.64 13.63 -21.20
CA GLN A 457 -27.05 13.80 -21.57
C GLN A 457 -27.84 12.47 -21.56
N SER A 458 -27.17 11.33 -21.75
CA SER A 458 -27.81 10.00 -21.84
C SER A 458 -28.51 9.57 -20.54
N GLY A 459 -28.10 10.11 -19.39
CA GLY A 459 -28.75 9.82 -18.12
C GLY A 459 -27.96 10.24 -16.90
N VAL A 460 -28.67 10.43 -15.79
CA VAL A 460 -28.10 10.85 -14.50
C VAL A 460 -27.00 9.88 -14.04
N ALA A 461 -27.17 8.58 -14.26
CA ALA A 461 -26.20 7.54 -13.91
C ALA A 461 -24.80 7.73 -14.51
N SER A 462 -24.71 8.43 -15.64
CA SER A 462 -23.50 8.63 -16.43
C SER A 462 -22.85 10.00 -16.22
N ARG A 463 -23.56 10.96 -15.59
CA ARG A 463 -23.12 12.36 -15.45
C ARG A 463 -21.80 12.49 -14.71
N TRP A 464 -21.66 11.82 -13.56
CA TRP A 464 -20.44 11.86 -12.77
C TRP A 464 -19.23 11.37 -13.57
N TRP A 465 -19.35 10.19 -14.18
CA TRP A 465 -18.25 9.61 -14.96
C TRP A 465 -17.89 10.49 -16.16
N ALA A 466 -18.89 11.01 -16.88
CA ALA A 466 -18.68 11.89 -18.02
C ALA A 466 -17.97 13.18 -17.60
N ALA A 467 -18.44 13.84 -16.54
CA ALA A 467 -17.88 15.09 -16.06
C ALA A 467 -16.45 14.93 -15.53
N LYS A 468 -16.18 13.87 -14.77
CA LYS A 468 -14.85 13.56 -14.26
C LYS A 468 -13.83 13.36 -15.39
N ASN A 469 -14.20 12.59 -16.42
CA ASN A 469 -13.31 12.33 -17.55
C ASN A 469 -13.15 13.56 -18.46
N ALA A 470 -14.17 14.43 -18.56
CA ALA A 470 -14.07 15.68 -19.30
C ALA A 470 -13.11 16.66 -18.63
N VAL A 471 -13.20 16.82 -17.29
CA VAL A 471 -12.26 17.64 -16.50
C VAL A 471 -10.83 17.11 -16.68
N ALA A 472 -10.62 15.80 -16.51
CA ALA A 472 -9.30 15.20 -16.68
C ALA A 472 -8.72 15.46 -18.09
N SER A 473 -9.55 15.34 -19.14
CA SER A 473 -9.11 15.61 -20.51
C SER A 473 -8.84 17.09 -20.81
N LEU A 474 -9.42 18.02 -20.05
CA LEU A 474 -9.20 19.47 -20.19
C LEU A 474 -7.99 19.95 -19.37
N GLU A 475 -7.66 19.26 -18.29
CA GLU A 475 -6.47 19.51 -17.46
C GLU A 475 -5.20 18.87 -18.05
N ASP A 476 -5.34 17.84 -18.89
CA ASP A 476 -4.21 17.17 -19.54
C ASP A 476 -3.54 18.09 -20.59
N PRO A 477 -2.28 18.52 -20.36
CA PRO A 477 -1.55 19.36 -21.31
C PRO A 477 -1.24 18.66 -22.65
N GLU A 478 -1.19 17.33 -22.66
CA GLU A 478 -0.92 16.55 -23.88
C GLU A 478 -2.18 16.42 -24.77
N ALA A 479 -3.37 16.71 -24.23
CA ALA A 479 -4.64 16.63 -24.94
C ALA A 479 -4.96 17.88 -25.78
N GLY A 480 -4.36 19.03 -25.49
CA GLY A 480 -4.55 20.26 -26.28
C GLY A 480 -4.30 21.55 -25.50
N PRO A 481 -4.49 22.73 -26.14
CA PRO A 481 -4.29 24.02 -25.49
C PRO A 481 -5.27 24.22 -24.33
N HIS A 482 -4.88 25.03 -23.33
CA HIS A 482 -5.73 25.30 -22.17
C HIS A 482 -7.07 25.93 -22.59
N ASP A 483 -8.17 25.32 -22.14
CA ASP A 483 -9.54 25.79 -22.39
C ASP A 483 -10.22 26.08 -21.04
N GLU A 484 -10.09 27.33 -20.60
CA GLU A 484 -10.59 27.77 -19.29
C GLU A 484 -12.13 27.75 -19.21
N GLN A 485 -12.81 28.08 -20.31
CA GLN A 485 -14.28 28.12 -20.35
C GLN A 485 -14.86 26.72 -20.27
N GLY A 486 -14.34 25.78 -21.07
CA GLY A 486 -14.73 24.38 -21.02
C GLY A 486 -14.43 23.75 -19.66
N LEU A 487 -13.27 24.04 -19.08
CA LEU A 487 -12.89 23.53 -17.77
C LEU A 487 -13.82 24.03 -16.66
N LYS A 488 -14.18 25.32 -16.67
CA LYS A 488 -15.13 25.89 -15.71
C LYS A 488 -16.50 25.23 -15.81
N LEU A 489 -17.02 25.00 -17.02
CA LEU A 489 -18.29 24.32 -17.25
C LEU A 489 -18.28 22.89 -16.70
N TRP A 490 -17.27 22.09 -17.06
CA TRP A 490 -17.21 20.69 -16.66
C TRP A 490 -16.90 20.51 -15.17
N ARG A 491 -16.15 21.42 -14.54
CA ARG A 491 -15.98 21.44 -13.07
C ARG A 491 -17.28 21.73 -12.33
N ALA A 492 -18.11 22.64 -12.84
CA ALA A 492 -19.43 22.90 -12.24
C ALA A 492 -20.33 21.66 -12.33
N ARG A 493 -20.36 20.99 -13.49
CA ARG A 493 -21.10 19.72 -13.68
C ARG A 493 -20.57 18.59 -12.81
N LEU A 494 -19.24 18.48 -12.66
CA LEU A 494 -18.62 17.49 -11.78
C LEU A 494 -19.04 17.72 -10.33
N LYS A 495 -19.00 18.97 -9.86
CA LYS A 495 -19.43 19.33 -8.51
C LYS A 495 -20.89 18.94 -8.26
N GLU A 496 -21.80 19.27 -9.18
CA GLU A 496 -23.21 18.89 -9.07
C GLU A 496 -23.39 17.36 -9.01
N ALA A 497 -22.64 16.63 -9.84
CA ALA A 497 -22.68 15.17 -9.85
C ALA A 497 -22.08 14.56 -8.57
N GLU A 498 -21.00 15.13 -8.02
CA GLU A 498 -20.40 14.72 -6.74
C GLU A 498 -21.33 14.98 -5.56
N GLU A 499 -22.05 16.11 -5.56
CA GLU A 499 -23.08 16.39 -4.56
C GLU A 499 -24.22 15.36 -4.63
N ALA A 500 -24.61 14.93 -5.83
CA ALA A 500 -25.60 13.85 -6.02
C ALA A 500 -25.09 12.49 -5.53
N GLU A 501 -23.84 12.12 -5.85
CA GLU A 501 -23.21 10.90 -5.34
C GLU A 501 -23.09 10.91 -3.80
N ALA A 502 -22.75 12.07 -3.21
CA ALA A 502 -22.68 12.25 -1.77
C ALA A 502 -24.06 12.04 -1.10
N ARG A 503 -25.12 12.66 -1.65
CA ARG A 503 -26.50 12.44 -1.16
C ARG A 503 -26.91 10.98 -1.26
N ALA A 504 -26.60 10.31 -2.38
CA ALA A 504 -26.92 8.89 -2.56
C ALA A 504 -26.16 7.99 -1.56
N TRP A 505 -24.91 8.34 -1.23
CA TRP A 505 -24.14 7.63 -0.21
C TRP A 505 -24.68 7.89 1.20
N GLU A 506 -25.01 9.14 1.53
CA GLU A 506 -25.69 9.50 2.77
C GLU A 506 -26.99 8.70 2.94
N GLU A 507 -27.81 8.56 1.90
CA GLU A 507 -29.04 7.75 1.96
C GLU A 507 -28.80 6.26 2.32
N ILE A 508 -27.62 5.70 1.99
CA ILE A 508 -27.25 4.33 2.32
C ILE A 508 -26.71 4.25 3.75
N THR A 509 -25.87 5.20 4.14
CA THR A 509 -25.14 5.18 5.42
C THR A 509 -25.91 5.79 6.59
N ASP A 510 -26.92 6.62 6.32
CA ASP A 510 -27.62 7.35 7.36
C ASP A 510 -28.68 6.51 8.07
N THR A 511 -28.86 6.77 9.35
CA THR A 511 -29.82 6.06 10.19
C THR A 511 -31.21 6.71 10.09
N PRO A 512 -32.31 5.93 10.06
CA PRO A 512 -32.38 4.48 10.30
C PRO A 512 -32.11 3.62 9.05
N PHE A 513 -31.28 2.58 9.20
CA PHE A 513 -30.84 1.70 8.11
C PHE A 513 -31.98 0.98 7.39
N PHE A 514 -33.04 0.60 8.12
CA PHE A 514 -34.20 -0.12 7.58
C PHE A 514 -35.24 0.79 6.88
N SER A 515 -34.97 2.09 6.73
CA SER A 515 -35.84 2.96 5.93
C SER A 515 -35.68 2.67 4.43
N GLN A 516 -36.79 2.69 3.68
CA GLN A 516 -36.79 2.54 2.22
C GLN A 516 -36.09 1.26 1.72
N ILE A 517 -36.22 0.15 2.46
CA ILE A 517 -35.66 -1.14 2.06
C ILE A 517 -36.69 -2.01 1.34
N SER A 518 -36.19 -2.95 0.54
CA SER A 518 -36.96 -4.03 -0.08
C SER A 518 -36.15 -5.32 -0.08
N ARG A 519 -36.78 -6.45 -0.39
CA ARG A 519 -36.09 -7.73 -0.53
C ARG A 519 -35.04 -7.62 -1.64
N HIS A 520 -33.87 -8.25 -1.45
CA HIS A 520 -32.81 -8.25 -2.45
C HIS A 520 -33.31 -8.81 -3.79
N ASP A 521 -32.77 -8.32 -4.90
CA ASP A 521 -33.11 -8.69 -6.27
C ASP A 521 -32.02 -9.54 -6.96
N LEU A 522 -31.13 -10.14 -6.16
CA LEU A 522 -30.08 -11.06 -6.61
C LEU A 522 -30.68 -12.32 -7.26
N ASN A 523 -30.16 -12.71 -8.43
CA ASN A 523 -30.50 -13.97 -9.08
C ASN A 523 -29.73 -15.16 -8.45
N ASP A 524 -30.07 -16.40 -8.84
CA ASP A 524 -29.47 -17.61 -8.24
C ASP A 524 -27.94 -17.68 -8.39
N HIS A 525 -27.40 -17.14 -9.48
CA HIS A 525 -25.95 -17.11 -9.71
C HIS A 525 -25.28 -16.07 -8.80
N GLU A 526 -25.79 -14.84 -8.77
CA GLU A 526 -25.30 -13.75 -7.91
C GLU A 526 -25.38 -14.15 -6.42
N LEU A 527 -26.47 -14.81 -6.03
CA LEU A 527 -26.65 -15.32 -4.68
C LEU A 527 -25.67 -16.46 -4.35
N GLY A 528 -25.34 -17.30 -5.34
CA GLY A 528 -24.35 -18.37 -5.23
C GLY A 528 -22.93 -17.82 -4.99
N GLU A 529 -22.51 -16.81 -5.75
CA GLU A 529 -21.21 -16.16 -5.57
C GLU A 529 -21.11 -15.49 -4.19
N LEU A 530 -22.14 -14.72 -3.79
CA LEU A 530 -22.19 -14.10 -2.46
C LEU A 530 -22.07 -15.14 -1.32
N ARG A 531 -22.77 -16.28 -1.44
CA ARG A 531 -22.69 -17.37 -0.45
C ARG A 531 -21.31 -18.03 -0.43
N ALA A 532 -20.67 -18.17 -1.58
CA ALA A 532 -19.33 -18.71 -1.68
C ALA A 532 -18.28 -17.79 -1.05
N ASP A 533 -18.42 -16.47 -1.23
CA ASP A 533 -17.54 -15.46 -0.63
C ASP A 533 -17.65 -15.51 0.90
N ILE A 534 -18.87 -15.54 1.43
CA ILE A 534 -19.13 -15.56 2.88
C ILE A 534 -18.74 -16.89 3.52
N ALA A 535 -18.87 -18.01 2.82
CA ALA A 535 -18.42 -19.31 3.34
C ALA A 535 -16.91 -19.34 3.64
N ARG A 536 -16.11 -18.52 2.93
CA ARG A 536 -14.66 -18.39 3.16
C ARG A 536 -14.33 -17.48 4.34
N CYS A 537 -15.25 -16.60 4.72
CA CYS A 537 -15.09 -15.67 5.83
C CYS A 537 -15.43 -16.35 7.16
N LEU A 538 -14.44 -17.00 7.80
CA LEU A 538 -14.62 -17.81 9.01
C LEU A 538 -15.39 -17.14 10.18
N PRO A 539 -15.24 -15.83 10.46
CA PRO A 539 -15.92 -15.20 11.60
C PRO A 539 -17.45 -15.03 11.45
N VAL A 540 -18.00 -15.08 10.23
CA VAL A 540 -19.43 -14.80 9.99
C VAL A 540 -20.28 -16.04 10.30
N SER A 541 -21.28 -15.92 11.17
CA SER A 541 -22.23 -16.99 11.52
C SER A 541 -23.53 -16.91 10.71
N ARG A 542 -24.05 -15.70 10.49
CA ARG A 542 -25.29 -15.43 9.75
C ARG A 542 -25.16 -14.18 8.91
N LEU A 543 -25.87 -14.14 7.78
CA LEU A 543 -25.89 -12.99 6.90
C LEU A 543 -27.29 -12.74 6.34
N TRP A 544 -27.66 -11.47 6.29
CA TRP A 544 -28.88 -10.93 5.67
C TRP A 544 -28.51 -9.91 4.61
N VAL A 545 -29.31 -9.82 3.55
CA VAL A 545 -29.15 -8.79 2.52
C VAL A 545 -30.49 -8.14 2.27
N VAL A 546 -30.49 -6.81 2.26
CA VAL A 546 -31.63 -6.00 1.85
C VAL A 546 -31.22 -5.06 0.73
N ARG A 547 -32.15 -4.72 -0.15
CA ARG A 547 -31.94 -3.68 -1.16
C ARG A 547 -32.41 -2.35 -0.59
N LYS A 548 -31.55 -1.33 -0.64
CA LYS A 548 -31.87 0.06 -0.30
C LYS A 548 -32.40 0.76 -1.55
N ASN A 549 -33.61 1.31 -1.47
CA ASN A 549 -34.20 2.07 -2.57
C ASN A 549 -33.78 3.53 -2.44
N LEU A 550 -32.81 3.95 -3.25
CA LEU A 550 -32.30 5.32 -3.26
C LEU A 550 -33.28 6.28 -3.95
N ARG A 551 -33.44 7.48 -3.41
CA ARG A 551 -34.22 8.56 -4.03
C ARG A 551 -33.44 9.21 -5.15
N GLU A 552 -32.17 9.54 -4.91
CA GLU A 552 -31.32 10.18 -5.92
C GLU A 552 -31.09 9.28 -7.15
N PHE A 553 -30.88 7.97 -6.93
CA PHE A 553 -30.60 6.99 -8.00
C PHE A 553 -31.44 5.71 -7.88
N ALA A 554 -32.76 5.81 -8.04
CA ALA A 554 -33.69 4.68 -7.86
C ALA A 554 -33.41 3.45 -8.75
N TRP A 555 -32.74 3.63 -9.90
CA TRP A 555 -32.34 2.53 -10.78
C TRP A 555 -31.08 1.79 -10.32
N ARG A 556 -30.26 2.36 -9.43
CA ARG A 556 -29.04 1.70 -8.95
C ARG A 556 -29.40 0.59 -7.95
N ARG A 557 -28.68 -0.51 -8.07
CA ARG A 557 -28.66 -1.57 -7.06
C ARG A 557 -27.77 -1.10 -5.93
N ALA A 558 -28.36 -0.93 -4.75
CA ALA A 558 -27.66 -0.63 -3.51
C ALA A 558 -28.11 -1.63 -2.45
N TYR A 559 -27.16 -2.23 -1.77
CA TYR A 559 -27.40 -3.29 -0.81
C TYR A 559 -26.91 -2.88 0.58
N ILE A 560 -27.67 -3.26 1.60
CA ILE A 560 -27.17 -3.28 2.97
C ILE A 560 -27.05 -4.74 3.37
N VAL A 561 -25.84 -5.14 3.75
CA VAL A 561 -25.51 -6.50 4.16
C VAL A 561 -25.31 -6.47 5.66
N PHE A 562 -26.12 -7.24 6.38
CA PHE A 562 -25.98 -7.41 7.82
C PHE A 562 -25.28 -8.74 8.10
N VAL A 563 -24.24 -8.71 8.94
CA VAL A 563 -23.51 -9.90 9.37
C VAL A 563 -23.60 -10.09 10.87
N GLU A 564 -23.75 -11.33 11.30
CA GLU A 564 -23.55 -11.72 12.69
C GLU A 564 -22.16 -12.37 12.82
N VAL A 565 -21.38 -11.90 13.79
CA VAL A 565 -19.97 -12.26 13.99
C VAL A 565 -19.67 -12.47 15.48
N PRO A 566 -20.19 -13.58 16.06
CA PRO A 566 -20.14 -13.84 17.49
C PRO A 566 -18.74 -14.33 17.87
N GLY A 567 -17.84 -13.39 18.18
CA GLY A 567 -16.47 -13.72 18.59
C GLY A 567 -15.43 -12.62 18.33
N LEU A 568 -15.80 -11.58 17.58
CA LEU A 568 -14.95 -10.41 17.34
C LEU A 568 -15.35 -9.24 18.25
N ASP A 569 -14.39 -8.38 18.59
CA ASP A 569 -14.63 -7.08 19.22
C ASP A 569 -15.06 -6.02 18.18
N ASP A 570 -15.49 -4.83 18.61
CA ASP A 570 -16.07 -3.83 17.70
C ASP A 570 -15.05 -3.25 16.69
N GLU A 571 -13.75 -3.25 17.01
CA GLU A 571 -12.70 -2.79 16.09
C GLU A 571 -12.49 -3.83 14.97
N ASP A 572 -12.34 -5.11 15.32
CA ASP A 572 -12.22 -6.21 14.38
C ASP A 572 -13.48 -6.37 13.51
N ARG A 573 -14.67 -6.15 14.08
CA ARG A 573 -15.94 -6.12 13.34
C ARG A 573 -15.97 -5.01 12.30
N TRP A 574 -15.52 -3.81 12.67
CA TRP A 574 -15.47 -2.69 11.75
C TRP A 574 -14.54 -2.98 10.57
N HIS A 575 -13.33 -3.46 10.84
CA HIS A 575 -12.36 -3.83 9.82
C HIS A 575 -12.89 -4.91 8.88
N LEU A 576 -13.48 -5.97 9.44
CA LEU A 576 -14.08 -7.04 8.66
C LEU A 576 -15.21 -6.53 7.76
N CYS A 577 -16.10 -5.67 8.26
CA CYS A 577 -17.16 -5.08 7.45
C CYS A 577 -16.61 -4.24 6.29
N ARG A 578 -15.57 -3.43 6.52
CA ARG A 578 -14.93 -2.63 5.45
C ARG A 578 -14.23 -3.52 4.42
N GLU A 579 -13.61 -4.62 4.85
CA GLU A 579 -13.02 -5.61 3.95
C GLU A 579 -14.10 -6.26 3.09
N LEU A 580 -15.20 -6.70 3.69
CA LEU A 580 -16.33 -7.31 3.00
C LEU A 580 -16.96 -6.39 1.95
N GLU A 581 -17.02 -5.08 2.17
CA GLU A 581 -17.49 -4.12 1.15
C GLU A 581 -16.66 -4.14 -0.14
N GLN A 582 -15.37 -4.51 -0.04
CA GLN A 582 -14.45 -4.56 -1.17
C GLN A 582 -14.39 -5.95 -1.79
N THR A 583 -14.58 -7.00 -0.99
CA THR A 583 -14.39 -8.39 -1.44
C THR A 583 -15.68 -9.09 -1.85
N LEU A 584 -16.85 -8.63 -1.39
CA LEU A 584 -18.12 -9.28 -1.72
C LEU A 584 -18.49 -9.05 -3.18
N THR A 585 -18.76 -10.14 -3.89
CA THR A 585 -19.20 -10.12 -5.28
C THR A 585 -20.67 -9.73 -5.38
N LEU A 586 -20.97 -8.43 -5.27
CA LEU A 586 -22.32 -7.87 -5.42
C LEU A 586 -22.43 -6.99 -6.69
N PRO A 587 -23.58 -7.02 -7.39
CA PRO A 587 -23.78 -6.29 -8.64
C PRO A 587 -24.06 -4.78 -8.46
N GLY A 588 -23.83 -4.24 -7.26
CA GLY A 588 -24.16 -2.87 -6.87
C GLY A 588 -23.40 -2.42 -5.63
N ALA A 589 -23.55 -1.15 -5.24
CA ALA A 589 -22.90 -0.62 -4.05
C ALA A 589 -23.39 -1.37 -2.81
N ALA A 590 -22.48 -1.68 -1.88
CA ALA A 590 -22.80 -2.42 -0.67
C ALA A 590 -22.30 -1.66 0.56
N LEU A 591 -23.16 -1.57 1.58
CA LEU A 591 -22.78 -1.19 2.94
C LEU A 591 -22.87 -2.45 3.80
N VAL A 592 -21.76 -2.83 4.44
CA VAL A 592 -21.73 -3.98 5.35
C VAL A 592 -21.74 -3.49 6.80
N LEU A 593 -22.69 -4.01 7.58
CA LEU A 593 -22.91 -3.68 8.98
C LEU A 593 -22.95 -4.96 9.82
N TRP A 594 -22.49 -4.90 11.07
CA TRP A 594 -22.58 -6.02 11.99
C TRP A 594 -23.81 -5.88 12.90
N ALA A 595 -24.34 -7.02 13.36
CA ALA A 595 -25.35 -7.06 14.41
C ALA A 595 -24.71 -6.63 15.74
N GLY A 596 -24.95 -5.38 16.15
CA GLY A 596 -24.29 -4.74 17.29
C GLY A 596 -25.26 -3.86 18.08
N HIS A 597 -24.86 -2.63 18.39
CA HIS A 597 -25.72 -1.67 19.11
C HIS A 597 -26.74 -0.99 18.18
N SER A 598 -26.36 -0.71 16.92
CA SER A 598 -27.25 -0.11 15.92
C SER A 598 -26.81 -0.54 14.51
N PRO A 599 -27.56 -1.41 13.82
CA PRO A 599 -28.79 -2.06 14.27
C PRO A 599 -28.52 -3.27 15.19
N THR A 600 -29.46 -3.54 16.10
CA THR A 600 -29.41 -4.73 16.95
C THR A 600 -29.74 -5.99 16.16
N LEU A 601 -29.32 -7.15 16.66
CA LEU A 601 -29.68 -8.44 16.05
C LEU A 601 -31.20 -8.63 15.95
N GLU A 602 -31.94 -8.24 16.99
CA GLU A 602 -33.41 -8.31 17.02
C GLU A 602 -34.05 -7.41 15.95
N ASP A 603 -33.50 -6.20 15.74
CA ASP A 603 -33.98 -5.31 14.68
C ASP A 603 -33.73 -5.88 13.29
N ILE A 604 -32.57 -6.51 13.07
CA ILE A 604 -32.24 -7.18 11.81
C ILE A 604 -33.19 -8.35 11.58
N GLU A 605 -33.40 -9.22 12.56
CA GLU A 605 -34.30 -10.38 12.43
C GLU A 605 -35.75 -9.97 12.17
N ARG A 606 -36.21 -8.87 12.78
CA ARG A 606 -37.58 -8.36 12.60
C ARG A 606 -37.79 -7.69 11.24
N GLN A 607 -36.80 -6.96 10.74
CA GLN A 607 -36.97 -6.05 9.59
C GLN A 607 -36.30 -6.54 8.31
N ALA A 608 -35.29 -7.40 8.39
CA ALA A 608 -34.68 -8.02 7.22
C ALA A 608 -35.53 -9.21 6.73
N PHE A 609 -35.59 -9.39 5.41
CA PHE A 609 -36.45 -10.36 4.72
C PHE A 609 -35.97 -11.83 4.80
N GLY A 610 -35.40 -12.23 5.94
CA GLY A 610 -34.83 -13.56 6.20
C GLY A 610 -33.33 -13.67 5.95
N THR A 611 -32.72 -14.73 6.49
CA THR A 611 -31.29 -15.02 6.32
C THR A 611 -31.01 -15.49 4.89
N VAL A 612 -29.95 -14.95 4.30
CA VAL A 612 -29.44 -15.37 2.98
C VAL A 612 -28.44 -16.51 3.14
N TRP A 613 -27.71 -16.54 4.26
CA TRP A 613 -26.74 -17.56 4.60
C TRP A 613 -26.66 -17.77 6.11
N VAL A 614 -26.46 -19.02 6.51
CA VAL A 614 -26.23 -19.46 7.90
C VAL A 614 -25.11 -20.49 7.86
N ARG A 615 -24.13 -20.34 8.75
CA ARG A 615 -23.05 -21.32 8.90
C ARG A 615 -23.65 -22.65 9.38
N GLY A 616 -23.44 -23.72 8.63
CA GLY A 616 -23.75 -25.07 9.10
C GLY A 616 -22.91 -25.38 10.34
N VAL A 617 -23.54 -25.92 11.38
CA VAL A 617 -22.89 -26.39 12.61
C VAL A 617 -21.91 -27.52 12.30
#